data_AF-A0A1E3LDK4-F1
#
_entry.id   AF-A0A1E3LDK4-F1
#
_cell.length_a   1.000
_cell.length_b   1.000
_cell.length_c   1.000
_cell.angle_alpha   90.00
_cell.angle_beta   90.00
_cell.angle_gamma   90.00
#
_symmetry.space_group_name_H-M   'P 1'
#
loop_
_entity.id
_entity.type
_entity.pdbx_description
1 polymer ?
#
loop_
_entity_poly.entity_id
_entity_poly.type
_entity_poly.pdbx_seq_one_letter_code
_entity_poly.pdbx_strand_id
1 'polypeptide(L)' 'MVRILRDAVPEGVKRHGVSEVSIDAWRKRFGEMVSDDVKRLKTLEAENARLKKMVAERDL' A
#
# COMPACT_ATOMS: atom_id res chain seq x y z
N MET A 1 -12.31 -1.43 -4.60
CA MET A 1 -10.98 -1.87 -5.08
C MET A 1 -10.44 -3.10 -4.34
N VAL A 2 -10.46 -3.16 -2.99
CA VAL A 2 -9.99 -4.33 -2.20
C VAL A 2 -10.77 -5.63 -2.49
N ARG A 3 -12.04 -5.54 -2.90
CA ARG A 3 -12.89 -6.71 -3.18
C ARG A 3 -12.47 -7.44 -4.47
N ILE A 4 -12.03 -6.70 -5.50
CA ILE A 4 -11.62 -7.28 -6.80
C ILE A 4 -10.34 -8.11 -6.66
N LEU A 5 -9.41 -7.70 -5.81
CA LEU A 5 -8.21 -8.48 -5.51
C LEU A 5 -8.50 -9.74 -4.70
N ARG A 6 -9.56 -9.75 -3.88
CA ARG A 6 -9.95 -10.94 -3.11
C ARG A 6 -10.41 -12.07 -4.03
N ASP A 7 -11.15 -11.74 -5.08
CA ASP A 7 -11.75 -12.72 -5.99
C ASP A 7 -10.79 -13.15 -7.12
N ALA A 8 -9.77 -12.34 -7.44
CA ALA A 8 -8.72 -12.68 -8.42
C ALA A 8 -7.61 -13.60 -7.87
N VAL A 9 -7.46 -13.66 -6.54
CA VAL A 9 -6.41 -14.48 -5.90
C VAL A 9 -6.65 -15.98 -6.12
N PRO A 10 -7.83 -16.57 -5.90
CA PRO A 10 -8.06 -18.01 -6.08
C PRO A 10 -7.71 -18.53 -7.49
N GLU A 11 -7.97 -17.73 -8.53
CA GLU A 11 -7.67 -18.11 -9.93
C GLU A 11 -6.17 -18.06 -10.24
N GLY A 12 -5.47 -17.02 -9.79
CA GLY A 12 -4.02 -16.90 -9.99
C GLY A 12 -3.24 -18.00 -9.26
N VAL A 13 -3.74 -18.43 -8.11
CA VAL A 13 -3.09 -19.37 -7.20
C VAL A 13 -3.14 -20.80 -7.73
N LYS A 14 -4.31 -21.21 -8.23
CA LYS A 14 -4.48 -22.48 -8.95
C LYS A 14 -3.63 -22.54 -10.22
N ARG A 15 -3.48 -21.42 -10.93
CA ARG A 15 -2.67 -21.36 -12.17
C ARG A 15 -1.16 -21.47 -11.94
N HIS A 16 -0.65 -20.99 -10.80
CA HIS A 16 0.80 -20.92 -10.54
C HIS A 16 1.30 -21.97 -9.54
N GLY A 17 0.44 -22.90 -9.09
CA GLY A 17 0.82 -23.95 -8.14
C GLY A 17 1.21 -23.44 -6.76
N VAL A 18 0.83 -22.20 -6.43
CA VAL A 18 1.09 -21.61 -5.12
C VAL A 18 0.04 -22.14 -4.14
N SER A 19 0.44 -22.52 -2.93
CA SER A 19 -0.52 -22.95 -1.91
C SER A 19 -1.19 -21.76 -1.22
N GLU A 20 -2.44 -21.92 -0.78
CA GLU A 20 -3.13 -20.89 0.03
C GLU A 20 -2.34 -20.55 1.30
N VAL A 21 -1.68 -21.54 1.89
CA VAL A 21 -0.80 -21.36 3.07
C VAL A 21 0.33 -20.37 2.78
N SER A 22 0.97 -20.46 1.61
CA SER A 22 2.05 -19.54 1.21
C SER A 22 1.56 -18.10 1.07
N ILE A 23 0.33 -17.90 0.62
CA ILE A 23 -0.26 -16.57 0.42
C ILE A 23 -0.64 -15.96 1.75
N ASP A 24 -1.24 -16.73 2.63
CA ASP A 24 -1.60 -16.24 3.96
C ASP A 24 -0.34 -15.90 4.76
N ALA A 25 0.75 -16.65 4.60
CA ALA A 25 2.06 -16.31 5.15
C ALA A 25 2.58 -14.96 4.60
N TRP A 26 2.48 -14.73 3.29
CA TRP A 26 2.90 -13.45 2.69
C TRP A 26 1.98 -12.28 3.06
N ARG A 27 0.67 -12.50 3.15
CA ARG A 27 -0.29 -11.50 3.63
C ARG A 27 -0.01 -11.10 5.06
N LYS A 28 0.27 -12.07 5.94
CA LYS A 28 0.65 -11.77 7.33
C LYS A 28 1.98 -11.03 7.40
N ARG A 29 2.96 -11.41 6.57
CA ARG A 29 4.30 -10.82 6.59
C ARG A 29 4.37 -9.42 5.98
N PHE A 30 3.60 -9.15 4.93
CA PHE A 30 3.75 -7.95 4.11
C PHE A 30 2.47 -7.10 4.02
N GLY A 31 1.30 -7.63 4.38
CA GLY A 31 0.03 -6.92 4.27
C GLY A 31 -0.10 -5.72 5.22
N GLU A 32 0.42 -5.87 6.45
CA GLU A 32 0.47 -4.76 7.42
C GLU A 32 1.55 -3.74 7.03
N MET A 33 2.71 -4.21 6.57
CA MET A 33 3.81 -3.35 6.10
C MET A 33 3.37 -2.43 4.95
N VAL A 34 2.68 -2.97 3.93
CA VAL A 34 2.11 -2.16 2.83
C VAL A 34 1.12 -1.12 3.35
N SER A 35 0.33 -1.46 4.37
CA SER A 35 -0.66 -0.55 4.95
C SER A 35 0.01 0.61 5.70
N ASP A 36 1.10 0.34 6.43
CA ASP A 36 1.83 1.34 7.19
C ASP A 36 2.70 2.22 6.29
N ASP A 37 3.30 1.67 5.25
CA ASP A 37 4.00 2.44 4.22
C ASP A 37 3.06 3.43 3.52
N VAL A 38 1.82 3.01 3.20
CA VAL A 38 0.79 3.89 2.62
C VAL A 38 0.38 4.99 3.61
N LYS A 39 0.25 4.70 4.90
CA LYS A 39 -0.03 5.75 5.91
C LYS A 39 1.12 6.75 6.00
N ARG A 40 2.36 6.28 6.05
CA ARG A 40 3.56 7.11 6.09
C ARG A 40 3.65 8.01 4.85
N LEU A 41 3.36 7.46 3.67
CA LEU A 41 3.34 8.22 2.42
C LEU A 41 2.35 9.39 2.49
N LYS A 42 1.12 9.14 2.93
CA LYS A 42 0.10 10.21 3.09
C LYS A 42 0.53 11.31 4.05
N THR A 43 1.20 10.95 5.15
CA THR A 43 1.75 11.93 6.10
C THR A 43 2.82 12.79 5.43
N LEU A 44 3.76 12.17 4.72
CA LEU A 44 4.83 12.87 4.01
C LEU A 44 4.28 13.78 2.89
N GLU A 45 3.24 13.34 2.18
CA GLU A 45 2.56 14.17 1.16
C GLU A 45 1.93 15.41 1.78
N ALA A 46 1.27 15.28 2.94
CA ALA A 46 0.68 16.40 3.66
C ALA A 46 1.75 17.39 4.17
N GLU A 47 2.85 16.88 4.72
CA GLU A 47 3.98 17.71 5.15
C GLU A 47 4.64 18.43 3.97
N ASN A 48 4.85 17.74 2.85
CA ASN A 48 5.42 18.33 1.64
C ASN A 48 4.55 19.46 1.09
N ALA A 49 3.23 19.28 1.08
CA ALA A 49 2.29 20.33 0.68
C ALA A 49 2.38 21.56 1.60
N ARG A 50 2.45 21.36 2.92
CA ARG A 50 2.62 22.44 3.89
C ARG A 50 3.94 23.18 3.68
N LEU A 51 5.04 22.45 3.51
CA LEU A 51 6.37 23.04 3.28
C LEU A 51 6.42 23.84 1.98
N LYS A 52 5.86 23.31 0.88
CA LYS A 52 5.77 24.03 -0.39
C LYS A 52 5.01 25.35 -0.25
N LYS A 53 3.90 25.36 0.49
CA LYS A 53 3.15 26.59 0.77
C LYS A 53 4.01 27.62 1.52
N MET A 54 4.69 27.20 2.58
CA MET A 54 5.56 28.09 3.36
C MET A 54 6.71 28.66 2.54
N VAL A 55 7.32 27.85 1.66
CA VAL A 55 8.39 28.31 0.76
C VAL A 55 7.84 29.34 -0.24
N ALA A 56 6.69 29.06 -0.86
CA ALA A 56 6.06 30.01 -1.79
C ALA A 56 5.67 31.33 -1.13
N GLU A 57 5.21 31.31 0.12
CA GLU A 57 4.90 32.52 0.91
C GLU A 57 6.14 33.31 1.33
N ARG A 58 7.29 32.64 1.51
CA ARG A 58 8.57 33.31 1.84
C ARG A 58 9.22 33.94 0.61
N ASP A 59 9.02 33.34 -0.56
CA ASP A 59 9.62 33.78 -1.81
C ASP A 59 8.77 34.85 -2.54
N LEU A 60 7.67 35.32 -1.91
CA LEU A 60 6.83 36.47 -2.28
C LEU A 60 7.31 37.76 -1.58
#